data_AF-A0A8T3TXG6-F1
#
_entry.id   AF-A0A8T3TXG6-F1
#
_cell.length_a   1.000
_cell.length_b   1.000
_cell.length_c   1.000
_cell.angle_alpha   90.00
_cell.angle_beta   90.00
_cell.angle_gamma   90.00
#
_symmetry.space_group_name_H-M   'P 1'
#
loop_
_entity.id
_entity.type
_entity.pdbx_description
1 polymer ?
#
loop_
_entity_poly.entity_id
_entity_poly.type
_entity_poly.pdbx_seq_one_letter_code
_entity_poly.pdbx_strand_id
1 'polypeptide(L)' 'MKDERLLSPGLKGVLAGETALAMIDGEAGRLAYRGYPIGEMVERG' A
#
# COMPACT_ATOMS: atom_id res chain seq x y z
N MET A 1 -18.78 30.48 5.78
CA MET A 1 -18.67 29.04 6.11
C MET A 1 -17.51 28.51 5.29
N LYS A 2 -16.32 28.37 5.89
CA LYS A 2 -15.16 27.83 5.15
C LYS A 2 -15.43 26.35 4.96
N ASP A 3 -15.42 25.92 3.71
CA ASP A 3 -15.48 24.53 3.33
C ASP A 3 -14.21 23.85 3.88
N GLU A 4 -14.29 23.32 5.10
CA GLU A 4 -13.31 22.42 5.71
C GLU A 4 -13.37 21.09 4.96
N ARG A 5 -13.10 21.11 3.66
CA ARG A 5 -12.65 19.92 2.94
C ARG A 5 -11.41 19.48 3.69
N LEU A 6 -11.54 18.40 4.45
CA LEU A 6 -10.51 17.79 5.29
C LEU A 6 -9.20 17.73 4.49
N LEU A 7 -8.38 18.76 4.64
CA LEU A 7 -7.14 18.89 3.91
C LEU A 7 -6.18 17.95 4.62
N SER A 8 -5.77 16.88 3.94
CA SER A 8 -4.76 15.95 4.44
C SER A 8 -3.46 16.24 3.70
N PRO A 9 -2.54 17.06 4.26
CA PRO A 9 -1.26 17.34 3.61
C PRO A 9 -0.53 16.04 3.31
N GLY A 10 -0.18 15.81 2.05
CA GLY A 10 0.48 14.58 1.61
C GLY A 10 -0.40 13.32 1.57
N LEU A 11 -1.73 13.44 1.77
CA LEU A 11 -2.71 12.34 1.66
C LEU A 11 -2.46 11.13 2.56
N LYS A 12 -1.71 11.31 3.66
CA LYS A 12 -1.44 10.22 4.59
C LYS A 12 -2.76 9.68 5.17
N GLY A 13 -2.99 8.38 5.01
CA GLY A 13 -4.19 7.70 5.49
C GLY A 13 -5.42 7.83 4.58
N VAL A 14 -5.30 8.51 3.43
CA VAL A 14 -6.39 8.63 2.46
C VAL A 14 -6.33 7.48 1.44
N LEU A 15 -7.41 6.69 1.34
CA LEU A 15 -7.54 5.66 0.31
C LEU A 15 -7.92 6.29 -1.02
N ALA A 16 -6.95 6.41 -1.93
CA ALA A 16 -7.17 6.99 -3.26
C ALA A 16 -7.80 6.01 -4.27
N GLY A 17 -7.75 4.71 -3.98
CA GLY A 17 -8.29 3.66 -4.84
C GLY A 17 -7.79 2.28 -4.41
N GLU A 18 -8.33 1.25 -5.04
CA GLU A 18 -7.99 -0.15 -4.78
C GLU A 18 -7.12 -0.70 -5.91
N THR A 19 -6.23 -1.65 -5.58
CA THR A 19 -5.36 -2.30 -6.57
C THR A 19 -5.09 -3.74 -6.20
N ALA A 20 -4.89 -4.58 -7.21
CA ALA A 20 -4.47 -5.97 -7.07
C ALA A 20 -2.99 -6.18 -7.43
N LEU A 21 -2.18 -5.11 -7.52
CA LEU A 21 -0.78 -5.18 -7.96
C LEU A 21 0.14 -5.73 -6.88
N ALA A 22 0.09 -5.15 -5.69
CA ALA A 22 0.96 -5.50 -4.58
C ALA A 22 0.26 -5.27 -3.24
N MET A 23 0.66 -6.06 -2.25
CA MET A 23 0.24 -5.92 -0.85
C MET A 23 1.47 -5.67 0.00
N ILE A 24 1.40 -4.63 0.85
CA ILE A 24 2.47 -4.22 1.75
C ILE A 24 1.92 -4.24 3.17
N ASP A 25 2.62 -4.94 4.06
CA ASP A 25 2.38 -4.90 5.50
C ASP A 25 3.67 -4.41 6.16
N GLY A 26 3.70 -3.12 6.49
CA GLY A 26 4.87 -2.47 7.07
C GLY A 26 5.14 -2.86 8.52
N GLU A 27 4.14 -3.34 9.26
CA GLU A 27 4.31 -3.77 10.65
C GLU A 27 4.91 -5.17 10.71
N ALA A 28 4.44 -6.08 9.86
CA ALA A 28 4.99 -7.43 9.76
C ALA A 28 6.19 -7.56 8.82
N GLY A 29 6.59 -6.48 8.13
CA GLY A 29 7.71 -6.49 7.18
C GLY A 29 7.46 -7.35 5.93
N ARG A 30 6.22 -7.44 5.45
CA ARG A 30 5.84 -8.31 4.32
C ARG A 30 5.56 -7.51 3.05
N LEU A 31 6.04 -8.04 1.94
CA LEU A 31 5.78 -7.55 0.58
C LEU A 31 5.38 -8.74 -0.31
N ALA A 32 4.20 -8.64 -0.93
CA ALA A 32 3.72 -9.62 -1.90
C ALA A 32 3.35 -8.94 -3.22
N TYR A 33 3.78 -9.52 -4.34
CA TYR A 33 3.40 -9.10 -5.69
C TYR A 33 2.37 -10.06 -6.25
N ARG A 34 1.20 -9.54 -6.64
CA ARG A 34 0.07 -10.36 -7.13
C ARG A 34 -0.27 -11.56 -6.22
N GLY A 35 -0.02 -11.43 -4.92
CA GLY A 35 -0.24 -12.49 -3.92
C GLY A 35 0.96 -13.40 -3.62
N TYR A 36 2.05 -13.32 -4.38
CA TYR A 36 3.26 -14.11 -4.14
C TYR A 36 4.26 -13.34 -3.27
N PRO A 37 4.75 -13.91 -2.16
CA PRO A 37 5.79 -13.28 -1.34
C PRO A 37 7.07 -13.02 -2.14
N ILE A 38 7.68 -11.84 -1.97
CA ILE A 38 8.89 -11.48 -2.72
C ILE A 38 10.08 -12.41 -2.43
N GLY A 39 10.20 -12.92 -1.20
CA GLY A 39 11.27 -13.86 -0.83
C GLY A 39 11.25 -15.13 -1.70
N GLU A 40 10.07 -15.69 -1.94
CA GLU A 40 9.90 -16.87 -2.79
C GLU A 40 10.26 -16.60 -4.26
N MET A 41 10.05 -15.38 -4.75
CA MET A 41 10.43 -15.00 -6.11
C MET A 41 11.95 -14.88 -6.24
N VAL A 42 12.63 -14.29 -5.26
CA VAL A 42 14.09 -14.09 -5.29
C VAL A 42 14.84 -15.41 -5.17
N GLU A 43 14.37 -16.35 -4.34
CA GLU A 43 15.01 -17.66 -4.17
C GLU A 43 14.97 -18.54 -5.44
N ARG A 44 14.08 -18.22 -6.39
CA ARG A 44 13.88 -18.99 -7.63
C ARG A 44 14.53 -18.35 -8.86
N GLY A 45 15.12 -17.16 -8.73
CA GLY A 45 15.79 -16.43 -9.82
C GLY A 45 17.30 -16.62 -9.81
#